data_AF-R5WVJ1-F1
#
_entry.id   AF-R5WVJ1-F1
#
_cell.length_a   1.000
_cell.length_b   1.000
_cell.length_c   1.000
_cell.angle_alpha   90.00
_cell.angle_beta   90.00
_cell.angle_gamma   90.00
#
_symmetry.space_group_name_H-M   'P 1'
#
loop_
_entity.id
_entity.type
_entity.pdbx_description
1 polymer ?
#
loop_
_entity_poly.entity_id
_entity_poly.type
_entity_poly.pdbx_seq_one_letter_code
_entity_poly.pdbx_strand_id
1 'polypeptide(L)'
;MKKIIIGVFLLISALSFSAERVVKMENAYVDDKGIVYVIGEKIPFTGIVENYKVPPISEGDSVLEGKIPFKNGVVDGVSKLYYPNGKVQNESTHKKGVPDGVSKTYYENGKLLVEVTYKNGVQVGVQKDYYENGKLKVELPFKNGIIEGIAKVYYPTGKLMSEESYKNDQLDGIVKRYDENGKLIEQETYKNGVQVK
;
A
#
# COMPACT_ATOMS: atom_id res chain seq x y z
N MET A 1 32.80 -61.75 7.83
CA MET A 1 33.34 -60.41 8.16
C MET A 1 32.49 -59.36 7.45
N LYS A 2 31.67 -58.62 8.19
CA LYS A 2 30.74 -57.60 7.69
C LYS A 2 31.50 -56.29 7.45
N LYS A 3 31.30 -55.62 6.31
CA LYS A 3 31.75 -54.24 6.10
C LYS A 3 30.51 -53.34 6.11
N ILE A 4 30.47 -52.43 7.07
CA ILE A 4 29.41 -51.46 7.32
C ILE A 4 29.67 -50.26 6.42
N ILE A 5 28.71 -49.91 5.57
CA ILE A 5 28.67 -48.63 4.84
C ILE A 5 28.12 -47.60 5.81
N ILE A 6 28.98 -46.74 6.34
CA ILE A 6 28.54 -45.55 7.09
C ILE A 6 28.49 -44.41 6.08
N GLY A 7 27.27 -44.07 5.66
CA GLY A 7 26.99 -42.85 4.92
C GLY A 7 27.25 -41.65 5.81
N VAL A 8 28.04 -40.71 5.32
CA VAL A 8 28.15 -39.36 5.88
C VAL A 8 27.31 -38.46 4.99
N PHE A 9 26.03 -38.36 5.31
CA PHE A 9 25.17 -37.29 4.81
C PHE A 9 25.55 -36.04 5.60
N LEU A 10 26.49 -35.25 5.06
CA LEU A 10 26.75 -33.90 5.54
C LEU A 10 25.54 -33.05 5.17
N LEU A 11 24.56 -33.01 6.08
CA LEU A 11 23.54 -31.96 6.16
C LEU A 11 24.28 -30.65 6.45
N ILE A 12 24.82 -30.03 5.40
CA ILE A 12 25.13 -28.61 5.42
C ILE A 12 23.77 -27.94 5.42
N SER A 13 23.22 -27.69 6.61
CA SER A 13 22.17 -26.71 6.80
C SER A 13 22.78 -25.36 6.44
N ALA A 14 22.79 -25.07 5.15
CA ALA A 14 23.02 -23.74 4.66
C ALA A 14 21.82 -22.93 5.14
N LEU A 15 21.94 -22.30 6.31
CA LEU A 15 21.36 -20.98 6.53
C LEU A 15 22.02 -20.03 5.51
N SER A 16 21.74 -20.27 4.23
CA SER A 16 21.91 -19.26 3.20
C SER A 16 20.83 -18.25 3.51
N PHE A 17 21.21 -17.23 4.29
CA PHE A 17 20.63 -15.92 4.09
C PHE A 17 20.93 -15.57 2.63
N SER A 18 20.06 -16.01 1.71
CA SER A 18 20.11 -15.56 0.33
C SER A 18 19.83 -14.07 0.43
N ALA A 19 20.88 -13.25 0.38
CA ALA A 19 20.72 -11.82 0.21
C ALA A 19 19.75 -11.63 -0.96
N GLU A 20 18.74 -10.81 -0.74
CA GLU A 20 17.71 -10.58 -1.74
C GLU A 20 18.38 -10.00 -2.99
N ARG A 21 18.22 -10.64 -4.14
CA ARG A 21 18.89 -10.23 -5.39
C ARG A 21 18.31 -8.89 -5.83
N VAL A 22 19.15 -7.86 -6.00
CA VAL A 22 18.72 -6.52 -6.43
C VAL A 22 19.24 -6.23 -7.84
N VAL A 23 18.38 -5.70 -8.71
CA VAL A 23 18.74 -5.26 -10.07
C VAL A 23 18.17 -3.87 -10.34
N LYS A 24 18.87 -3.07 -11.15
CA LYS A 24 18.34 -1.79 -11.63
C LYS A 24 17.31 -2.00 -12.74
N MET A 25 16.29 -1.15 -12.81
CA MET A 25 15.22 -1.20 -13.82
C MET A 25 15.76 -1.22 -15.26
N GLU A 26 16.84 -0.49 -15.55
CA GLU A 26 17.48 -0.47 -16.87
C GLU A 26 18.01 -1.85 -17.33
N ASN A 27 18.22 -2.77 -16.40
CA ASN A 27 18.66 -4.14 -16.66
C ASN A 27 17.52 -5.16 -16.61
N ALA A 28 16.28 -4.70 -16.50
CA ALA A 28 15.08 -5.52 -16.49
C ALA A 28 14.20 -5.20 -17.71
N TYR A 29 13.43 -6.18 -18.17
CA TYR A 29 12.43 -6.00 -19.21
C TYR A 29 11.16 -6.78 -18.86
N VAL A 30 10.06 -6.40 -19.50
CA VAL A 30 8.74 -7.03 -19.33
C VAL A 30 8.35 -7.68 -20.66
N ASP A 31 7.88 -8.92 -20.62
CA ASP A 31 7.35 -9.59 -21.79
C ASP A 31 5.91 -9.17 -22.12
N ASP A 32 5.33 -9.77 -23.17
CA ASP A 32 3.95 -9.53 -23.61
C ASP A 32 2.87 -9.94 -22.61
N LYS A 33 3.24 -10.74 -21.59
CA LYS A 33 2.37 -11.23 -20.53
C LYS A 33 2.52 -10.47 -19.22
N GLY A 34 3.39 -9.45 -19.17
CA GLY A 34 3.66 -8.68 -17.96
C GLY A 34 4.65 -9.34 -17.01
N ILE A 35 5.39 -10.36 -17.45
CA ILE A 35 6.38 -11.08 -16.64
C ILE A 35 7.73 -10.37 -16.74
N VAL A 36 8.35 -10.11 -15.60
CA VAL A 36 9.64 -9.44 -15.49
C VAL A 36 10.81 -10.42 -15.59
N TYR A 37 11.78 -10.04 -16.40
CA TYR A 37 13.03 -10.74 -16.62
C TYR A 37 14.22 -9.78 -16.48
N VAL A 38 15.41 -10.33 -16.24
CA VAL A 38 16.68 -9.59 -16.34
C VAL A 38 17.26 -9.81 -17.74
N ILE A 39 17.86 -8.78 -18.34
CA ILE A 39 18.47 -8.86 -19.66
C ILE A 39 19.51 -9.99 -19.69
N GLY A 40 19.38 -10.88 -20.69
CA GLY A 40 20.24 -12.07 -20.83
C GLY A 40 19.73 -13.31 -20.09
N GLU A 41 18.71 -13.19 -19.23
CA GLU A 41 18.08 -14.32 -18.54
C GLU A 41 16.84 -14.80 -19.28
N LYS A 42 16.64 -16.13 -19.26
CA LYS A 42 15.47 -16.81 -19.86
C LYS A 42 14.41 -17.19 -18.82
N ILE A 43 14.73 -17.05 -17.53
CA ILE A 43 13.83 -17.40 -16.43
C ILE A 43 13.24 -16.13 -15.80
N PRO A 44 11.96 -16.16 -15.37
CA PRO A 44 11.34 -15.02 -14.70
C PRO A 44 12.09 -14.60 -13.43
N PHE A 45 12.22 -13.29 -13.24
CA PHE A 45 13.05 -12.72 -12.18
C PHE A 45 12.46 -12.94 -10.78
N THR A 46 13.32 -13.20 -9.81
CA THR A 46 12.96 -13.18 -8.37
C THR A 46 13.99 -12.35 -7.63
N GLY A 47 13.51 -11.34 -6.89
CA GLY A 47 14.34 -10.34 -6.22
C GLY A 47 13.70 -8.95 -6.26
N ILE A 48 14.49 -7.92 -6.02
CA ILE A 48 14.07 -6.52 -6.05
C ILE A 48 14.53 -5.85 -7.35
N VAL A 49 13.63 -5.13 -8.00
CA VAL A 49 14.00 -4.13 -9.02
C VAL A 49 14.02 -2.74 -8.39
N GLU A 50 15.12 -2.02 -8.56
CA GLU A 50 15.29 -0.62 -8.16
C GLU A 50 15.09 0.31 -9.36
N ASN A 51 14.19 1.28 -9.21
CA ASN A 51 13.99 2.35 -10.18
C ASN A 51 14.65 3.64 -9.70
N TYR A 52 15.33 4.34 -10.60
CA TYR A 52 16.05 5.58 -10.31
C TYR A 52 15.59 6.68 -11.25
N LYS A 53 15.34 7.87 -10.70
CA LYS A 53 15.01 9.07 -11.46
C LYS A 53 16.26 9.93 -11.63
N VAL A 54 16.57 10.25 -12.88
CA VAL A 54 17.59 11.25 -13.22
C VAL A 54 16.94 12.64 -13.15
N PRO A 55 17.48 13.59 -12.36
CA PRO A 55 16.94 14.94 -12.32
C PRO A 55 17.02 15.63 -13.70
N PRO A 56 16.13 16.58 -14.02
CA PRO A 56 16.17 17.32 -15.29
C PRO A 56 17.48 18.11 -15.52
N ILE A 57 18.23 18.36 -14.45
CA ILE A 57 19.54 19.01 -14.49
C ILE A 57 20.59 17.92 -14.43
N SER A 58 21.30 17.71 -15.54
CA SER A 58 22.30 16.66 -15.79
C SER A 58 23.56 16.69 -14.90
N GLU A 59 23.51 17.34 -13.74
CA GLU A 59 24.60 17.45 -12.77
C GLU A 59 24.25 16.84 -11.39
N GLY A 60 23.02 16.36 -11.19
CA GLY A 60 22.61 15.70 -9.95
C GLY A 60 22.74 14.18 -9.99
N ASP A 61 23.12 13.57 -8.86
CA ASP A 61 23.10 12.12 -8.70
C ASP A 61 21.68 11.56 -8.93
N SER A 62 21.61 10.36 -9.52
CA SER A 62 20.34 9.65 -9.69
C SER A 62 19.70 9.35 -8.33
N VAL A 63 18.41 9.63 -8.19
CA VAL A 63 17.69 9.42 -6.93
C VAL A 63 16.87 8.14 -7.02
N LEU A 64 16.98 7.28 -6.00
CA LEU A 64 16.15 6.08 -5.90
C LEU A 64 14.67 6.50 -5.79
N GLU A 65 13.86 6.08 -6.76
CA GLU A 65 12.42 6.40 -6.83
C GLU A 65 11.56 5.24 -6.35
N GLY A 66 12.04 3.99 -6.48
CA GLY A 66 11.27 2.85 -6.01
C GLY A 66 12.04 1.54 -5.89
N LYS A 67 11.48 0.65 -5.06
CA LYS A 67 11.88 -0.75 -4.90
C LYS A 67 10.66 -1.63 -5.12
N ILE A 68 10.73 -2.55 -6.07
CA ILE A 68 9.62 -3.43 -6.43
C ILE A 68 10.07 -4.88 -6.28
N PRO A 69 9.48 -5.65 -5.36
CA PRO A 69 9.81 -7.06 -5.19
C PRO A 69 9.06 -7.91 -6.22
N PHE A 70 9.77 -8.83 -6.84
CA PHE A 70 9.25 -9.79 -7.80
C PHE A 70 9.52 -11.22 -7.33
N LYS A 71 8.56 -12.09 -7.62
CA LYS A 71 8.67 -13.53 -7.48
C LYS A 71 8.17 -14.18 -8.76
N ASN A 72 9.04 -14.93 -9.43
CA ASN A 72 8.76 -15.52 -10.75
C ASN A 72 8.24 -14.49 -11.76
N GLY A 73 8.84 -13.30 -11.78
CA GLY A 73 8.57 -12.20 -12.68
C GLY A 73 7.29 -11.42 -12.38
N VAL A 74 6.58 -11.75 -11.30
CA VAL A 74 5.35 -11.06 -10.88
C VAL A 74 5.59 -10.34 -9.55
N VAL A 75 5.01 -9.14 -9.37
CA VAL A 75 5.17 -8.38 -8.13
C VAL A 75 4.64 -9.18 -6.93
N ASP A 76 5.47 -9.41 -5.91
CA ASP A 76 5.09 -10.18 -4.72
C ASP A 76 5.94 -9.71 -3.53
N GLY A 77 5.29 -9.12 -2.52
CA GLY A 77 5.94 -8.45 -1.39
C GLY A 77 5.56 -6.98 -1.27
N VAL A 78 6.33 -6.23 -0.48
CA VAL A 78 6.08 -4.80 -0.24
C VAL A 78 6.87 -3.95 -1.24
N SER A 79 6.17 -3.32 -2.19
CA SER A 79 6.77 -2.31 -3.04
C SER A 79 6.86 -0.98 -2.29
N LYS A 80 7.92 -0.21 -2.55
CA LYS A 80 8.12 1.12 -1.98
C LYS A 80 8.39 2.14 -3.05
N LEU A 81 7.81 3.33 -2.89
CA LEU A 81 8.17 4.53 -3.63
C LEU A 81 8.78 5.55 -2.67
N TYR A 82 9.70 6.36 -3.18
CA TYR A 82 10.46 7.32 -2.39
C TYR A 82 10.33 8.73 -2.96
N TYR A 83 10.26 9.69 -2.05
CA TYR A 83 10.45 11.10 -2.37
C TYR A 83 11.90 11.38 -2.77
N PRO A 84 12.17 12.51 -3.46
CA PRO A 84 13.53 12.93 -3.80
C PRO A 84 14.48 13.07 -2.60
N ASN A 85 13.93 13.31 -1.40
CA ASN A 85 14.67 13.38 -0.15
C ASN A 85 15.00 12.00 0.46
N GLY A 86 14.67 10.90 -0.22
CA GLY A 86 14.90 9.52 0.21
C GLY A 86 13.89 8.97 1.22
N LYS A 87 12.93 9.79 1.70
CA LYS A 87 11.85 9.30 2.57
C LYS A 87 10.84 8.51 1.77
N VAL A 88 10.21 7.55 2.42
CA VAL A 88 9.16 6.73 1.82
C VAL A 88 7.94 7.60 1.52
N GLN A 89 7.49 7.55 0.28
CA GLN A 89 6.25 8.18 -0.19
C GLN A 89 5.08 7.20 -0.11
N ASN A 90 5.30 5.96 -0.54
CA ASN A 90 4.27 4.93 -0.56
C ASN A 90 4.88 3.56 -0.23
N GLU A 91 4.12 2.74 0.48
CA GLU A 91 4.38 1.30 0.66
C GLU A 91 3.10 0.55 0.33
N SER A 92 3.20 -0.49 -0.50
CA SER A 92 2.04 -1.26 -0.92
C SER A 92 2.36 -2.76 -0.92
N THR A 93 1.57 -3.55 -0.18
CA THR A 93 1.72 -5.00 -0.15
C THR A 93 1.03 -5.63 -1.35
N HIS A 94 1.76 -6.48 -2.07
CA HIS A 94 1.27 -7.23 -3.21
C HIS A 94 1.46 -8.73 -3.00
N LYS A 95 0.57 -9.52 -3.58
CA LYS A 95 0.68 -10.97 -3.64
C LYS A 95 0.30 -11.43 -5.02
N LYS A 96 1.19 -12.15 -5.71
CA LYS A 96 0.97 -12.62 -7.09
C LYS A 96 0.46 -11.52 -8.04
N GLY A 97 1.01 -10.32 -7.92
CA GLY A 97 0.79 -9.21 -8.84
C GLY A 97 -0.40 -8.33 -8.50
N VAL A 98 -1.18 -8.66 -7.46
CA VAL A 98 -2.33 -7.86 -7.03
C VAL A 98 -2.12 -7.27 -5.64
N PRO A 99 -2.66 -6.08 -5.33
CA PRO A 99 -2.66 -5.53 -3.98
C PRO A 99 -3.34 -6.49 -2.98
N ASP A 100 -2.64 -6.89 -1.93
CA ASP A 100 -3.17 -7.80 -0.91
C ASP A 100 -2.47 -7.52 0.43
N GLY A 101 -3.16 -6.83 1.33
CA GLY A 101 -2.62 -6.29 2.56
C GLY A 101 -2.72 -4.77 2.65
N VAL A 102 -1.95 -4.20 3.55
CA VAL A 102 -1.97 -2.75 3.83
C VAL A 102 -1.15 -1.99 2.79
N SER A 103 -1.70 -0.87 2.32
CA SER A 103 -0.99 0.18 1.60
C SER A 103 -1.01 1.47 2.40
N LYS A 104 0.13 2.16 2.43
CA LYS A 104 0.35 3.41 3.17
C LYS A 104 0.94 4.44 2.25
N THR A 105 0.43 5.67 2.32
CA THR A 105 1.01 6.84 1.69
C THR A 105 1.38 7.83 2.78
N TYR A 106 2.52 8.48 2.64
CA TYR A 106 3.07 9.41 3.62
C TYR A 106 3.20 10.80 3.02
N TYR A 107 3.19 11.83 3.87
CA TYR A 107 3.65 13.17 3.53
C TYR A 107 5.18 13.20 3.38
N GLU A 108 5.72 14.22 2.71
CA GLU A 108 7.19 14.42 2.59
C GLU A 108 7.90 14.58 3.94
N ASN A 109 7.18 15.02 4.97
CA ASN A 109 7.73 15.09 6.33
C ASN A 109 7.89 13.69 6.97
N GLY A 110 7.29 12.64 6.40
CA GLY A 110 7.34 11.25 6.84
C GLY A 110 6.11 10.79 7.65
N LYS A 111 5.15 11.68 7.92
CA LYS A 111 3.91 11.32 8.62
C LYS A 111 2.94 10.62 7.68
N LEU A 112 2.15 9.70 8.23
CA LEU A 112 1.13 8.98 7.49
C LEU A 112 0.08 9.96 6.93
N LEU A 113 -0.26 9.79 5.66
CA LEU A 113 -1.26 10.57 4.93
C LEU A 113 -2.52 9.73 4.69
N VAL A 114 -2.37 8.51 4.18
CA VAL A 114 -3.47 7.56 3.98
C VAL A 114 -3.02 6.13 4.32
N GLU A 115 -3.91 5.35 4.93
CA GLU A 115 -3.80 3.90 5.10
C GLU A 115 -5.04 3.21 4.53
N VAL A 116 -4.82 2.23 3.64
CA VAL A 116 -5.86 1.42 2.99
C VAL A 116 -5.52 -0.06 3.14
N THR A 117 -6.52 -0.92 3.30
CA THR A 117 -6.33 -2.38 3.25
C THR A 117 -6.99 -2.97 2.01
N TYR A 118 -6.27 -3.84 1.32
CA TYR A 118 -6.75 -4.61 0.18
C TYR A 118 -6.79 -6.10 0.52
N LYS A 119 -7.69 -6.82 -0.14
CA LYS A 119 -7.73 -8.28 -0.17
C LYS A 119 -8.01 -8.72 -1.60
N ASN A 120 -7.05 -9.43 -2.21
CA ASN A 120 -7.12 -9.86 -3.61
C ASN A 120 -7.47 -8.72 -4.60
N GLY A 121 -6.84 -7.56 -4.44
CA GLY A 121 -7.05 -6.38 -5.27
C GLY A 121 -8.27 -5.54 -4.91
N VAL A 122 -9.10 -5.97 -3.95
CA VAL A 122 -10.33 -5.27 -3.56
C VAL A 122 -10.14 -4.56 -2.22
N GLN A 123 -10.49 -3.28 -2.16
CA GLN A 123 -10.43 -2.50 -0.93
C GLN A 123 -11.43 -3.01 0.13
N VAL A 124 -10.96 -3.18 1.36
CA VAL A 124 -11.73 -3.72 2.49
C VAL A 124 -11.32 -3.06 3.80
N GLY A 125 -12.22 -3.08 4.78
CA GLY A 125 -11.94 -2.53 6.11
C GLY A 125 -12.09 -1.01 6.14
N VAL A 126 -11.42 -0.34 7.07
CA VAL A 126 -11.53 1.12 7.22
C VAL A 126 -10.32 1.78 6.58
N GLN A 127 -10.55 2.59 5.54
CA GLN A 127 -9.54 3.53 5.07
C GLN A 127 -9.43 4.67 6.07
N LYS A 128 -8.20 5.08 6.36
CA LYS A 128 -7.89 6.19 7.26
C LYS A 128 -7.06 7.23 6.56
N ASP A 129 -7.56 8.45 6.56
CA ASP A 129 -6.83 9.62 6.07
C ASP A 129 -6.41 10.46 7.27
N TYR A 130 -5.25 11.10 7.17
CA TYR A 130 -4.66 11.86 8.25
C TYR A 130 -4.31 13.27 7.77
N TYR A 131 -4.39 14.23 8.68
CA TYR A 131 -3.80 15.55 8.48
C TYR A 131 -2.28 15.48 8.61
N GLU A 132 -1.59 16.48 8.06
CA GLU A 132 -0.14 16.60 8.17
C GLU A 132 0.35 16.81 9.62
N ASN A 133 -0.53 17.24 10.53
CA ASN A 133 -0.20 17.26 11.96
C ASN A 133 -0.19 15.84 12.59
N GLY A 134 -0.64 14.81 11.87
CA GLY A 134 -0.71 13.41 12.29
C GLY A 134 -2.06 12.98 12.87
N LYS A 135 -3.02 13.90 12.99
CA LYS A 135 -4.36 13.58 13.51
C LYS A 135 -5.23 12.98 12.42
N LEU A 136 -6.12 12.07 12.81
CA LEU A 136 -7.09 11.46 11.93
C LEU A 136 -7.99 12.53 11.30
N LYS A 137 -8.22 12.41 10.00
CA LYS A 137 -9.03 13.31 9.18
C LYS A 137 -10.32 12.63 8.74
N VAL A 138 -10.23 11.40 8.26
CA VAL A 138 -11.37 10.62 7.77
C VAL A 138 -11.22 9.14 8.13
N GLU A 139 -12.32 8.50 8.49
CA GLU A 139 -12.49 7.05 8.48
C GLU A 139 -13.60 6.68 7.49
N LEU A 140 -13.27 5.88 6.46
CA LEU A 140 -14.23 5.40 5.46
C LEU A 140 -14.35 3.87 5.53
N PRO A 141 -15.54 3.32 5.85
CA PRO A 141 -15.74 1.88 5.91
C PRO A 141 -15.98 1.30 4.53
N PHE A 142 -15.01 0.55 4.02
CA PHE A 142 -15.09 -0.18 2.76
C PHE A 142 -15.46 -1.65 2.96
N LYS A 143 -16.42 -2.12 2.15
CA LYS A 143 -16.82 -3.51 2.03
C LYS A 143 -16.89 -3.88 0.55
N ASN A 144 -15.98 -4.76 0.10
CA ASN A 144 -15.90 -5.19 -1.29
C ASN A 144 -15.74 -4.03 -2.29
N GLY A 145 -14.88 -3.06 -1.97
CA GLY A 145 -14.57 -1.93 -2.85
C GLY A 145 -15.54 -0.76 -2.82
N ILE A 146 -16.66 -0.89 -2.08
CA ILE A 146 -17.66 0.18 -1.92
C ILE A 146 -17.74 0.64 -0.47
N ILE A 147 -18.10 1.90 -0.24
CA ILE A 147 -18.33 2.48 1.08
C ILE A 147 -19.68 1.99 1.59
N GLU A 148 -19.66 1.32 2.74
CA GLU A 148 -20.82 0.72 3.39
C GLU A 148 -20.67 0.84 4.91
N GLY A 149 -21.51 1.64 5.56
CA GLY A 149 -21.48 1.89 7.00
C GLY A 149 -21.33 3.38 7.35
N ILE A 150 -20.88 3.67 8.57
CA ILE A 150 -20.73 5.04 9.06
C ILE A 150 -19.31 5.55 8.78
N ALA A 151 -19.20 6.52 7.88
CA ALA A 151 -18.00 7.31 7.70
C ALA A 151 -17.90 8.38 8.80
N LYS A 152 -16.67 8.71 9.21
CA LYS A 152 -16.41 9.75 10.21
C LYS A 152 -15.41 10.75 9.67
N VAL A 153 -15.71 12.03 9.82
CA VAL A 153 -14.81 13.13 9.48
C VAL A 153 -14.45 13.88 10.75
N TYR A 154 -13.21 14.33 10.84
CA TYR A 154 -12.65 14.98 12.02
C TYR A 154 -12.07 16.34 11.67
N TYR A 155 -12.14 17.27 12.61
CA TYR A 155 -11.41 18.53 12.55
C TYR A 155 -9.89 18.31 12.67
N PRO A 156 -9.05 19.27 12.23
CA PRO A 156 -7.60 19.24 12.51
C PRO A 156 -7.25 19.21 14.00
N THR A 157 -8.20 19.56 14.88
CA THR A 157 -8.07 19.43 16.33
C THR A 157 -8.17 17.97 16.81
N GLY A 158 -8.71 17.06 15.98
CA GLY A 158 -8.99 15.66 16.28
C GLY A 158 -10.41 15.42 16.81
N LYS A 159 -11.23 16.47 16.93
CA LYS A 159 -12.63 16.35 17.34
C LYS A 159 -13.50 15.90 16.17
N LEU A 160 -14.54 15.14 16.45
CA LEU A 160 -15.50 14.66 15.45
C LEU A 160 -16.21 15.86 14.81
N MET A 161 -16.22 15.89 13.48
CA MET A 161 -16.88 16.90 12.65
C MET A 161 -18.20 16.37 12.08
N SER A 162 -18.19 15.14 11.55
CA SER A 162 -19.41 14.49 11.06
C SER A 162 -19.39 12.97 11.21
N GLU A 163 -20.60 12.42 11.33
CA GLU A 163 -20.89 11.00 11.11
C GLU A 163 -21.86 10.89 9.94
N GLU A 164 -21.50 10.10 8.94
CA GLU A 164 -22.22 10.02 7.66
C GLU A 164 -22.54 8.57 7.34
N SER A 165 -23.83 8.24 7.24
CA SER A 165 -24.27 6.88 6.90
C SER A 165 -24.22 6.66 5.40
N TYR A 166 -23.47 5.65 4.95
CA TYR A 166 -23.33 5.25 3.55
C TYR A 166 -23.87 3.85 3.30
N LYS A 167 -24.48 3.68 2.13
CA LYS A 167 -24.86 2.40 1.54
C LYS A 167 -24.59 2.45 0.04
N ASN A 168 -23.87 1.48 -0.50
CA ASN A 168 -23.49 1.43 -1.92
C ASN A 168 -22.90 2.77 -2.44
N ASP A 169 -21.89 3.30 -1.74
CA ASP A 169 -21.23 4.58 -2.07
C ASP A 169 -22.11 5.84 -2.00
N GLN A 170 -23.35 5.73 -1.52
CA GLN A 170 -24.28 6.85 -1.42
C GLN A 170 -24.67 7.11 0.02
N LEU A 171 -24.92 8.37 0.37
CA LEU A 171 -25.53 8.71 1.67
C LEU A 171 -26.90 8.03 1.78
N ASP A 172 -27.06 7.16 2.79
CA ASP A 172 -28.31 6.46 3.08
C ASP A 172 -28.39 6.26 4.59
N GLY A 173 -29.30 6.98 5.24
CA GLY A 173 -29.42 7.06 6.69
C GLY A 173 -29.11 8.45 7.23
N ILE A 174 -28.65 8.51 8.48
CA ILE A 174 -28.49 9.77 9.20
C ILE A 174 -27.09 10.35 8.92
N VAL A 175 -27.06 11.66 8.67
CA VAL A 175 -25.86 12.49 8.71
C VAL A 175 -25.95 13.41 9.92
N LYS A 176 -24.91 13.42 10.76
CA LYS A 176 -24.78 14.34 11.91
C LYS A 176 -23.57 15.22 11.72
N ARG A 177 -23.70 16.51 12.01
CA ARG A 177 -22.57 17.46 12.02
C ARG A 177 -22.44 18.13 13.37
N TYR A 178 -21.20 18.29 13.81
CA TYR A 178 -20.83 18.81 15.11
C TYR A 178 -19.93 20.03 14.95
N ASP A 179 -20.02 20.98 15.86
CA ASP A 179 -19.05 22.08 15.93
C ASP A 179 -17.72 21.64 16.59
N GLU A 180 -16.72 22.53 16.62
CA GLU A 180 -15.43 22.25 17.27
C GLU A 180 -15.51 22.10 18.80
N ASN A 181 -16.66 22.35 19.42
CA ASN A 181 -16.88 22.05 20.85
C ASN A 181 -17.54 20.67 21.04
N GLY A 182 -17.89 19.97 19.96
CA GLY A 182 -18.58 18.69 19.97
C GLY A 182 -20.10 18.81 20.12
N LYS A 183 -20.66 20.01 19.97
CA LYS A 183 -22.11 20.22 20.00
C LYS A 183 -22.69 19.83 18.65
N LEU A 184 -23.74 18.99 18.64
CA LEU A 184 -24.51 18.69 17.44
C LEU A 184 -25.16 19.98 16.94
N ILE A 185 -24.86 20.36 15.70
CA ILE A 185 -25.39 21.56 15.05
C ILE A 185 -26.37 21.24 13.93
N GLU A 186 -26.29 20.04 13.36
CA GLU A 186 -27.14 19.63 12.25
C GLU A 186 -27.34 18.12 12.24
N GLN A 187 -28.56 17.70 11.91
CA GLN A 187 -28.90 16.31 11.66
C GLN A 187 -29.85 16.23 10.47
N GLU A 188 -29.49 15.42 9.50
CA GLU A 188 -30.23 15.21 8.25
C GLU A 188 -30.41 13.72 7.99
N THR A 189 -31.49 13.35 7.31
CA THR A 189 -31.70 11.96 6.86
C THR A 189 -31.57 11.94 5.34
N TYR A 190 -30.91 10.92 4.80
CA TYR A 190 -30.73 10.71 3.37
C TYR A 190 -31.27 9.35 2.95
N LYS A 191 -31.75 9.27 1.71
CA LYS A 191 -32.11 8.03 1.04
C LYS A 191 -31.55 8.05 -0.38
N ASN A 192 -30.71 7.06 -0.71
CA ASN A 192 -30.05 6.97 -2.02
C ASN A 192 -29.40 8.29 -2.48
N GLY A 193 -28.69 8.96 -1.56
CA GLY A 193 -28.00 10.23 -1.82
C GLY A 193 -28.88 11.49 -1.75
N VAL A 194 -30.20 11.36 -1.56
CA VAL A 194 -31.13 12.49 -1.51
C VAL A 194 -31.58 12.77 -0.07
N GLN A 195 -31.46 14.02 0.38
CA GLN A 195 -31.96 14.43 1.68
C GLN A 195 -33.48 14.28 1.75
N VAL A 196 -33.97 13.64 2.81
CA VAL A 196 -35.39 13.45 3.12
C VAL A 196 -35.75 14.19 4.41
N LYS A 197 -36.95 14.77 4.43
CA LYS A 197 -37.51 15.47 5.58
C LYS A 197 -38.13 14.50 6.58
#